data_AF-A0A8C7ZML0-F1
#
_entry.id   AF-A0A8C7ZML0-F1
#
_cell.length_a   1.000
_cell.length_b   1.000
_cell.length_c   1.000
_cell.angle_alpha   90.00
_cell.angle_beta   90.00
_cell.angle_gamma   90.00
#
_symmetry.space_group_name_H-M   'P 1'
#
loop_
_entity.id
_entity.type
_entity.pdbx_description
1 polymer ?
#
loop_
_entity_poly.entity_id
_entity_poly.type
_entity_poly.pdbx_seq_one_letter_code
_entity_poly.pdbx_strand_id
1 'polypeptide(L)'
;MEDTLFQLRFTSKQLERLSKKAEKESEKEQAKVKKALQQKNVECARVYAENAIRKKNEGLNWLRMASRVDAVASKVQTAVTMKGVAKNMGQVTKALDKALNSMDLQKVSAVMDKFETQVQNLDVHTSVMEDSMSSAMTLTTPQEQVDDLIHQIAEEGGLEVMDQLNQLPAGASSLGGESTRSQDKEDLLTRRLAALRN
;
A
#
# COMPACT_ATOMS: atom_id res chain seq x y z
N MET A 1 5.12 3.84 -24.83
CA MET A 1 4.53 3.61 -23.49
C MET A 1 5.61 3.57 -22.41
N GLU A 2 6.74 2.89 -22.66
CA GLU A 2 7.90 2.93 -21.77
C GLU A 2 8.52 4.34 -21.70
N ASP A 3 8.66 5.04 -22.84
CA ASP A 3 9.16 6.43 -22.84
C ASP A 3 8.24 7.40 -22.06
N THR A 4 6.93 7.25 -22.22
CA THR A 4 5.94 8.06 -21.49
C THR A 4 5.96 7.76 -19.99
N LEU A 5 6.17 6.51 -19.60
CA LEU A 5 6.33 6.11 -18.21
C LEU A 5 7.61 6.72 -17.61
N PHE A 6 8.72 6.67 -18.34
CA PHE A 6 9.97 7.32 -17.96
C PHE A 6 9.78 8.82 -17.78
N GLN A 7 9.12 9.49 -18.75
CA GLN A 7 8.82 10.91 -18.68
C GLN A 7 7.97 11.26 -17.45
N LEU A 8 6.97 10.44 -17.11
CA LEU A 8 6.10 10.64 -15.94
C LEU A 8 6.88 10.48 -14.62
N ARG A 9 7.68 9.43 -14.49
CA ARG A 9 8.55 9.22 -13.31
C ARG A 9 9.57 10.35 -13.17
N PHE A 10 10.17 10.77 -14.27
CA PHE A 10 11.11 11.89 -14.29
C PHE A 10 10.44 13.19 -13.86
N THR A 11 9.26 13.47 -14.40
CA THR A 11 8.46 14.66 -14.05
C THR A 11 8.07 14.65 -12.58
N SER A 12 7.59 13.52 -12.05
CA SER A 12 7.29 13.37 -10.61
C SER A 12 8.50 13.76 -9.74
N LYS A 13 9.66 13.20 -10.06
CA LYS A 13 10.91 13.47 -9.32
C LYS A 13 11.40 14.92 -9.48
N GLN A 14 11.14 15.54 -10.63
CA GLN A 14 11.42 16.96 -10.85
C GLN A 14 10.50 17.85 -10.00
N LEU A 15 9.20 17.52 -9.91
CA LEU A 15 8.24 18.23 -9.07
C LEU A 15 8.58 18.10 -7.57
N GLU A 16 9.02 16.94 -7.10
CA GLU A 16 9.52 16.77 -5.73
C GLU A 16 10.74 17.66 -5.44
N ARG A 17 11.68 17.76 -6.39
CA ARG A 17 12.84 18.65 -6.25
C ARG A 17 12.42 20.11 -6.20
N LEU A 18 11.44 20.52 -7.00
CA LEU A 18 10.89 21.87 -6.98
C LEU A 18 10.17 22.15 -5.65
N SER A 19 9.42 21.18 -5.11
CA SER A 19 8.82 21.26 -3.77
C SER A 19 9.88 21.52 -2.69
N LYS A 20 10.92 20.69 -2.64
CA LYS A 20 12.03 20.85 -1.68
C LYS A 20 12.77 22.18 -1.85
N LYS A 21 12.89 22.67 -3.08
CA LYS A 21 13.48 23.99 -3.35
C LYS A 21 12.59 25.12 -2.82
N ALA A 22 11.28 25.05 -3.03
CA ALA A 22 10.32 26.02 -2.52
C ALA A 22 10.28 26.05 -0.99
N GLU A 23 10.37 24.89 -0.33
CA GLU A 23 10.51 24.80 1.14
C GLU A 23 11.77 25.50 1.65
N LYS A 24 12.92 25.24 1.03
CA LYS A 24 14.18 25.94 1.37
C LYS A 24 14.10 27.44 1.16
N GLU A 25 13.42 27.89 0.10
CA GLU A 25 13.18 29.33 -0.12
C GLU A 25 12.25 29.91 0.96
N SER A 26 11.20 29.20 1.37
CA SER A 26 10.33 29.58 2.48
C SER A 26 11.11 29.74 3.79
N GLU A 27 11.99 28.79 4.14
CA GLU A 27 12.82 28.87 5.34
C GLU A 27 13.76 30.09 5.34
N LYS A 28 14.34 30.42 4.17
CA LYS A 28 15.17 31.62 4.00
C LYS A 28 14.36 32.90 4.23
N GLU A 29 13.15 32.98 3.71
CA GLU A 29 12.27 34.13 3.94
C GLU A 29 11.84 34.22 5.41
N GLN A 30 11.55 33.10 6.08
CA GLN A 30 11.29 33.09 7.53
C GLN A 30 12.49 33.58 8.34
N ALA A 31 13.72 33.24 7.95
CA ALA A 31 14.92 33.77 8.59
C ALA A 31 15.05 35.30 8.41
N LYS A 32 14.65 35.84 7.25
CA LYS A 32 14.59 37.28 7.02
C LYS A 32 13.50 37.96 7.85
N VAL A 33 12.34 37.33 8.03
CA VAL A 33 11.28 37.82 8.94
C VAL A 33 11.84 37.99 10.36
N LYS A 34 12.55 36.97 10.88
CA LYS A 34 13.16 37.03 12.21
C LYS A 34 14.14 38.22 12.34
N LYS A 35 14.97 38.45 11.31
CA LYS A 35 15.88 39.60 11.27
C LYS A 35 15.16 40.95 11.18
N ALA A 36 14.11 41.06 10.36
CA ALA A 36 13.33 42.28 10.22
C ALA A 36 12.57 42.64 11.52
N LEU A 37 12.07 41.64 12.25
CA LEU A 37 11.45 41.82 13.57
C LEU A 37 12.45 42.33 14.62
N GLN A 38 13.70 41.83 14.61
CA GLN A 38 14.76 42.34 15.49
C GLN A 38 15.10 43.80 15.21
N GLN A 39 14.99 44.23 13.95
CA GLN A 39 15.19 45.62 13.52
C GLN A 39 13.97 46.52 13.77
N LYS A 40 12.91 46.01 14.42
CA LYS A 40 11.61 46.69 14.66
C LYS A 40 10.92 47.20 13.38
N ASN A 41 11.28 46.67 12.21
CA ASN A 41 10.65 47.03 10.94
C ASN A 41 9.49 46.06 10.63
N VAL A 42 8.31 46.41 11.14
CA VAL A 42 7.10 45.57 11.08
C VAL A 42 6.57 45.44 9.65
N GLU A 43 6.66 46.50 8.84
CA GLU A 43 6.15 46.48 7.46
C GLU A 43 6.99 45.57 6.57
N CYS A 44 8.32 45.62 6.67
CA CYS A 44 9.19 44.67 5.94
C CYS A 44 9.02 43.22 6.43
N ALA A 45 8.82 43.01 7.74
CA ALA A 45 8.57 41.68 8.29
C ALA A 45 7.26 41.07 7.74
N ARG A 46 6.21 41.88 7.57
CA ARG A 46 4.93 41.44 6.98
C ARG A 46 5.11 40.96 5.54
N VAL A 47 5.84 41.71 4.71
CA VAL A 47 6.10 41.33 3.30
C VAL A 47 6.92 40.04 3.21
N TYR A 48 7.96 39.88 4.04
CA TYR A 48 8.74 38.63 4.05
C TYR A 48 7.92 37.44 4.56
N ALA A 49 7.01 37.65 5.51
CA ALA A 49 6.13 36.60 6.02
C ALA A 49 5.12 36.15 4.96
N GLU A 50 4.53 37.08 4.21
CA GLU A 50 3.64 36.77 3.09
C GLU A 50 4.36 35.97 2.01
N ASN A 51 5.58 36.37 1.65
CA ASN A 51 6.41 35.63 0.71
C ASN A 51 6.76 34.22 1.19
N ALA A 52 7.05 34.04 2.48
CA ALA A 52 7.30 32.73 3.06
C ALA A 52 6.06 31.82 2.98
N ILE A 53 4.87 32.34 3.32
CA ILE A 53 3.60 31.60 3.25
C ILE A 53 3.30 31.22 1.79
N ARG A 54 3.46 32.15 0.85
CA ARG A 54 3.26 31.87 -0.58
C ARG A 54 4.18 30.75 -1.06
N LYS A 55 5.48 30.81 -0.72
CA LYS A 55 6.47 29.77 -1.09
C LYS A 55 6.17 28.42 -0.45
N LYS A 56 5.70 28.40 0.79
CA LYS A 56 5.24 27.18 1.47
C LYS A 56 4.04 26.55 0.75
N ASN A 57 3.05 27.36 0.36
CA ASN A 57 1.89 26.89 -0.39
C ASN A 57 2.26 26.40 -1.80
N GLU A 58 3.17 27.09 -2.49
CA GLU A 58 3.75 26.61 -3.75
C GLU A 58 4.39 25.23 -3.58
N GLY A 59 5.21 25.04 -2.53
CA GLY A 59 5.81 23.74 -2.20
C GLY A 59 4.79 22.62 -2.00
N LEU A 60 3.76 22.85 -1.18
CA LEU A 60 2.68 21.89 -0.96
C LEU A 60 1.93 21.54 -2.25
N ASN A 61 1.71 22.52 -3.13
CA ASN A 61 1.07 22.27 -4.42
C ASN A 61 1.95 21.41 -5.33
N TRP A 62 3.25 21.67 -5.39
CA TRP A 62 4.21 20.84 -6.13
C TRP A 62 4.26 19.41 -5.62
N LEU A 63 4.26 19.21 -4.29
CA LEU A 63 4.24 17.89 -3.68
C LEU A 63 2.95 17.12 -4.03
N ARG A 64 1.80 17.80 -3.97
CA ARG A 64 0.51 17.22 -4.34
C ARG A 64 0.48 16.82 -5.82
N MET A 65 1.01 17.66 -6.71
CA MET A 65 1.14 17.33 -8.14
C MET A 65 2.10 16.17 -8.36
N ALA A 66 3.24 16.12 -7.66
CA ALA A 66 4.19 15.01 -7.74
C ALA A 66 3.54 13.67 -7.36
N SER A 67 2.83 13.64 -6.23
CA SER A 67 2.11 12.44 -5.77
C SER A 67 1.05 11.98 -6.79
N ARG A 68 0.29 12.91 -7.38
CA ARG A 68 -0.68 12.58 -8.44
C ARG A 68 0.00 12.02 -9.69
N VAL A 69 1.11 12.61 -10.12
CA VAL A 69 1.87 12.14 -11.29
C VAL A 69 2.48 10.76 -11.02
N ASP A 70 3.00 10.50 -9.81
CA ASP A 70 3.56 9.20 -9.45
C ASP A 70 2.48 8.10 -9.41
N ALA A 71 1.29 8.42 -8.89
CA ALA A 71 0.15 7.50 -8.91
C ALA A 71 -0.24 7.11 -10.35
N VAL A 72 -0.26 8.09 -11.26
CA VAL A 72 -0.51 7.83 -12.69
C VAL A 72 0.63 7.01 -13.30
N ALA A 73 1.88 7.34 -12.99
CA ALA A 73 3.04 6.57 -13.45
C ALA A 73 2.98 5.10 -12.99
N SER A 74 2.56 4.85 -11.75
CA SER A 74 2.37 3.51 -11.20
C SER A 74 1.31 2.72 -11.96
N LYS A 75 0.14 3.33 -12.24
CA LYS A 75 -0.90 2.70 -13.06
C LYS A 75 -0.41 2.38 -14.48
N VAL A 76 0.34 3.30 -15.10
CA VAL A 76 0.93 3.09 -16.42
C VAL A 76 1.97 1.96 -16.39
N GLN A 77 2.80 1.87 -15.34
CA GLN A 77 3.77 0.78 -15.16
C GLN A 77 3.05 -0.57 -15.13
N THR A 78 1.99 -0.71 -14.33
CA THR A 78 1.21 -1.93 -14.26
C THR A 78 0.64 -2.30 -15.63
N ALA A 79 0.09 -1.34 -16.36
CA ALA A 79 -0.43 -1.57 -17.71
C ALA A 79 0.67 -2.02 -18.70
N VAL A 80 1.87 -1.44 -18.63
CA VAL A 80 3.02 -1.83 -19.46
C VAL A 80 3.48 -3.24 -19.12
N THR A 81 3.63 -3.56 -17.83
CA THR A 81 4.02 -4.89 -17.36
C THR A 81 2.99 -5.94 -17.79
N MET A 82 1.70 -5.65 -17.59
CA MET A 82 0.61 -6.55 -17.98
C MET A 82 0.55 -6.77 -19.49
N LYS A 83 0.81 -5.73 -20.29
CA LYS A 83 0.97 -5.87 -21.74
C LYS A 83 2.16 -6.76 -22.11
N GLY A 84 3.28 -6.65 -21.39
CA GLY A 84 4.44 -7.53 -21.55
C GLY A 84 4.11 -9.00 -21.23
N VAL A 85 3.42 -9.24 -20.11
CA VAL A 85 2.97 -10.58 -19.71
C VAL A 85 2.00 -11.16 -20.75
N ALA A 86 1.00 -10.39 -21.19
CA ALA A 86 0.06 -10.84 -22.22
C ALA A 86 0.76 -11.17 -23.55
N LYS A 87 1.76 -10.39 -23.96
CA LYS A 87 2.58 -10.67 -25.14
C LYS A 87 3.36 -11.98 -24.97
N ASN A 88 3.98 -12.20 -23.82
CA ASN A 88 4.74 -13.43 -23.53
C ASN A 88 3.81 -14.65 -23.48
N MET A 89 2.66 -14.54 -22.81
CA MET A 89 1.63 -15.60 -22.82
C MET A 89 1.16 -15.92 -24.23
N GLY A 90 0.94 -14.90 -25.07
CA GLY A 90 0.58 -15.08 -26.48
C GLY A 90 1.66 -15.78 -27.32
N GLN A 91 2.94 -15.61 -26.97
CA GLN A 91 4.04 -16.35 -27.61
C GLN A 91 4.09 -17.80 -27.13
N VAL A 92 3.89 -18.02 -25.82
CA VAL A 92 3.84 -19.36 -25.21
C VAL A 92 2.67 -20.17 -25.75
N THR A 93 1.48 -19.58 -25.88
CA THR A 93 0.30 -20.27 -26.44
C THR A 93 0.50 -20.62 -27.90
N LYS A 94 1.09 -19.74 -28.72
CA LYS A 94 1.46 -20.07 -30.11
C LYS A 94 2.50 -21.20 -30.20
N ALA A 95 3.48 -21.21 -29.29
CA ALA A 95 4.47 -22.28 -29.23
C ALA A 95 3.83 -23.62 -28.81
N LEU A 96 2.91 -23.59 -27.85
CA LEU A 96 2.09 -24.73 -27.44
C LEU A 96 1.20 -25.24 -28.57
N ASP A 97 0.53 -24.35 -29.30
CA ASP A 97 -0.36 -24.70 -30.42
C ASP A 97 0.43 -25.36 -31.56
N LYS A 98 1.65 -24.87 -31.84
CA LYS A 98 2.57 -25.51 -32.79
C LYS A 98 3.08 -26.87 -32.28
N ALA A 99 3.34 -26.99 -30.98
CA ALA A 99 3.77 -28.24 -30.36
C ALA A 99 2.63 -29.29 -30.37
N LEU A 100 1.39 -28.88 -30.07
CA LEU A 100 0.19 -29.71 -30.10
C LEU A 100 -0.12 -30.19 -31.52
N ASN A 101 0.01 -29.33 -32.54
CA ASN A 101 -0.15 -29.73 -33.94
C ASN A 101 0.96 -30.68 -34.44
N SER A 102 2.12 -30.70 -33.77
CA SER A 102 3.22 -31.65 -34.05
C SER A 102 3.21 -32.89 -33.15
N MET A 103 2.26 -32.98 -32.21
CA MET A 103 2.19 -34.07 -31.26
C MET A 103 1.28 -35.19 -31.77
N ASP A 104 1.90 -36.34 -31.98
CA ASP A 104 1.27 -37.65 -32.05
C ASP A 104 0.43 -37.91 -30.77
N LEU A 105 -0.80 -38.41 -30.91
CA LEU A 105 -1.79 -38.55 -29.83
C LEU A 105 -1.26 -39.28 -28.58
N GLN A 106 -0.25 -40.14 -28.72
CA GLN A 106 0.41 -40.83 -27.61
C GLN A 106 1.24 -39.92 -26.70
N LYS A 107 1.83 -38.84 -27.22
CA LYS A 107 2.61 -37.89 -26.41
C LYS A 107 1.73 -36.91 -25.64
N VAL A 108 0.51 -36.65 -26.13
CA VAL A 108 -0.48 -35.79 -25.45
C VAL A 108 -0.96 -36.43 -24.13
N SER A 109 -1.17 -37.74 -24.11
CA SER A 109 -1.50 -38.48 -22.87
C SER A 109 -0.39 -38.38 -21.82
N ALA A 110 0.87 -38.56 -22.22
CA ALA A 110 2.01 -38.44 -21.30
C ALA A 110 2.25 -37.00 -20.81
N VAL A 111 1.83 -35.98 -21.57
CA VAL A 111 1.88 -34.58 -21.15
C VAL A 111 0.71 -34.25 -20.22
N MET A 112 -0.47 -34.83 -20.41
CA MET A 112 -1.59 -34.65 -19.47
C MET A 112 -1.30 -35.29 -18.11
N ASP A 113 -0.70 -36.49 -18.07
CA ASP A 113 -0.27 -37.11 -16.81
C ASP A 113 0.79 -36.24 -16.09
N LYS A 114 1.73 -35.65 -16.85
CA LYS A 114 2.73 -34.71 -16.31
C LYS A 114 2.15 -33.36 -15.90
N PHE A 115 1.12 -32.87 -16.58
CA PHE A 115 0.42 -31.64 -16.23
C PHE A 115 -0.37 -31.83 -14.93
N GLU A 116 -1.04 -32.96 -14.75
CA GLU A 116 -1.74 -33.29 -13.50
C GLU A 116 -0.77 -33.36 -12.32
N THR A 117 0.40 -33.98 -12.49
CA THR A 117 1.45 -33.99 -11.45
C THR A 117 2.07 -32.60 -11.23
N GLN A 118 2.23 -31.77 -12.26
CA GLN A 118 2.77 -30.40 -12.10
C GLN A 118 1.76 -29.44 -11.47
N VAL A 119 0.46 -29.57 -11.76
CA VAL A 119 -0.60 -28.79 -11.12
C VAL A 119 -0.75 -29.20 -9.66
N GLN A 120 -0.72 -30.50 -9.34
CA GLN A 120 -0.66 -30.95 -7.93
C GLN A 120 0.58 -30.40 -7.21
N ASN A 121 1.75 -30.43 -7.84
CA ASN A 121 2.96 -29.87 -7.23
C ASN A 121 2.91 -28.35 -7.12
N LEU A 122 2.23 -27.64 -8.04
CA LEU A 122 2.02 -26.20 -7.96
C LEU A 122 1.07 -25.85 -6.80
N ASP A 123 0.00 -26.62 -6.59
CA ASP A 123 -0.91 -26.43 -5.46
C ASP A 123 -0.20 -26.70 -4.13
N VAL A 124 0.63 -27.74 -4.05
CA VAL A 124 1.46 -28.02 -2.87
C VAL A 124 2.50 -26.93 -2.65
N HIS A 125 3.18 -26.46 -3.70
CA HIS A 125 4.15 -25.36 -3.58
C HIS A 125 3.49 -24.03 -3.23
N THR A 126 2.28 -23.76 -3.75
CA THR A 126 1.53 -22.55 -3.45
C THR A 126 1.02 -22.60 -2.02
N SER A 127 0.50 -23.73 -1.55
CA SER A 127 0.16 -23.93 -0.14
C SER A 127 1.37 -23.75 0.78
N VAL A 128 2.52 -24.35 0.47
CA VAL A 128 3.73 -24.21 1.29
C VAL A 128 4.31 -22.79 1.21
N MET A 129 4.22 -22.13 0.06
CA MET A 129 4.65 -20.75 -0.13
C MET A 129 3.70 -19.78 0.58
N GLU A 130 2.39 -20.02 0.55
CA GLU A 130 1.37 -19.22 1.24
C GLU A 130 1.49 -19.40 2.76
N ASP A 131 1.77 -20.61 3.26
CA ASP A 131 2.06 -20.85 4.67
C ASP A 131 3.38 -20.20 5.13
N SER A 132 4.42 -20.27 4.30
CA SER A 132 5.73 -19.66 4.58
C SER A 132 5.67 -18.13 4.48
N MET A 133 4.91 -17.61 3.53
CA MET A 133 4.72 -16.18 3.29
C MET A 133 3.74 -15.58 4.30
N SER A 134 2.72 -16.30 4.74
CA SER A 134 1.86 -15.95 5.89
C SER A 134 2.68 -15.86 7.18
N SER A 135 3.55 -16.84 7.42
CA SER A 135 4.47 -16.84 8.57
C SER A 135 5.47 -15.66 8.53
N ALA A 136 5.99 -15.30 7.35
CA ALA A 136 6.89 -14.15 7.17
C ALA A 136 6.16 -12.80 7.20
N MET A 137 4.95 -12.71 6.64
CA MET A 137 4.10 -11.50 6.61
C MET A 137 3.60 -11.15 8.00
N THR A 138 3.30 -12.14 8.86
CA THR A 138 2.92 -11.93 10.27
C THR A 138 4.01 -11.18 11.06
N LEU A 139 5.29 -11.36 10.72
CA LEU A 139 6.40 -10.67 11.38
C LEU A 139 6.64 -9.25 10.85
N THR A 140 6.24 -8.97 9.60
CA THR A 140 6.51 -7.69 8.92
C THR A 140 5.31 -6.75 8.91
N THR A 141 4.11 -7.30 9.14
CA THR A 141 2.84 -6.57 9.21
C THR A 141 2.09 -7.08 10.44
N PRO A 142 2.34 -6.54 11.64
CA PRO A 142 1.64 -6.95 12.84
C PRO A 142 0.14 -6.72 12.65
N GLN A 143 -0.66 -7.73 12.98
CA GLN A 143 -2.11 -7.69 12.81
C GLN A 143 -2.75 -6.49 13.52
N GLU A 144 -2.18 -6.10 14.67
CA GLU A 144 -2.51 -4.87 15.42
C GLU A 144 -2.42 -3.59 14.58
N GLN A 145 -1.37 -3.44 13.74
CA GLN A 145 -1.19 -2.24 12.91
C GLN A 145 -2.15 -2.19 11.73
N VAL A 146 -2.64 -3.35 11.28
CA VAL A 146 -3.67 -3.44 10.23
C VAL A 146 -5.03 -3.13 10.82
N ASP A 147 -5.33 -3.65 12.01
CA ASP A 147 -6.58 -3.38 12.73
C ASP A 147 -6.69 -1.90 13.15
N ASP A 148 -5.61 -1.28 13.63
CA ASP A 148 -5.53 0.16 13.92
C ASP A 148 -5.78 1.01 12.66
N LEU A 149 -5.20 0.62 11.53
CA LEU A 149 -5.40 1.33 10.26
C LEU A 149 -6.84 1.18 9.75
N ILE A 150 -7.47 0.02 9.93
CA ILE A 150 -8.88 -0.19 9.60
C ILE A 150 -9.77 0.66 10.51
N HIS A 151 -9.47 0.74 11.81
CA HIS A 151 -10.22 1.56 12.76
C HIS A 151 -10.09 3.05 12.42
N GLN A 152 -8.88 3.51 12.10
CA GLN A 152 -8.61 4.89 11.72
C GLN A 152 -9.28 5.28 10.40
N ILE A 153 -9.29 4.38 9.40
CA ILE A 153 -9.98 4.61 8.12
C ILE A 153 -11.51 4.52 8.28
N ALA A 154 -12.02 3.68 9.17
CA ALA A 154 -13.45 3.60 9.48
C ALA A 154 -13.94 4.89 10.17
N GLU A 155 -13.17 5.42 11.12
CA GLU A 155 -13.43 6.71 11.77
C GLU A 155 -13.33 7.88 10.79
N GLU A 156 -12.28 7.93 9.95
CA GLU A 156 -12.12 8.99 8.93
C GLU A 156 -13.17 8.91 7.81
N GLY A 157 -13.64 7.72 7.48
CA GLY A 157 -14.68 7.48 6.48
C GLY A 157 -16.10 7.78 6.97
N GLY A 158 -16.29 8.10 8.25
CA GLY A 158 -17.61 8.25 8.85
C GLY A 158 -18.48 6.99 8.77
N LEU A 159 -17.85 5.83 8.53
CA LEU A 159 -18.51 4.54 8.64
C LEU A 159 -18.54 4.22 10.13
N GLU A 160 -19.61 4.63 10.79
CA GLU A 160 -19.97 4.11 12.11
C GLU A 160 -20.16 2.59 11.99
N VAL A 161 -19.06 1.84 12.09
CA VAL A 161 -19.08 0.38 12.32
C VAL A 161 -19.75 0.06 13.66
N MET A 162 -20.03 1.08 14.48
CA MET A 162 -20.81 0.99 15.70
C MET A 162 -22.31 0.76 15.47
N ASP A 163 -22.89 1.15 14.33
CA ASP A 163 -24.35 1.10 14.16
C ASP A 163 -24.84 -0.18 13.44
N GLN A 164 -23.99 -0.84 12.64
CA GLN A 164 -24.33 -2.12 12.01
C GLN A 164 -24.00 -3.35 12.86
N LEU A 165 -23.12 -3.25 13.86
CA LEU A 165 -22.92 -4.33 14.84
C LEU A 165 -23.99 -4.30 15.95
N ASN A 166 -24.63 -3.15 16.18
CA ASN A 166 -25.72 -2.96 17.16
C ASN A 166 -27.14 -3.26 16.63
N GLN A 167 -27.32 -3.46 15.32
CA GLN A 167 -28.63 -3.79 14.72
C GLN A 167 -28.94 -5.30 14.66
N LEU A 168 -28.18 -6.14 15.37
CA LEU A 168 -28.63 -7.49 15.72
C LEU A 168 -29.49 -7.41 17.01
N PRO A 169 -30.76 -7.88 16.99
CA PRO A 169 -31.66 -7.64 18.11
C PRO A 169 -31.25 -8.39 19.39
N ALA A 170 -30.95 -7.57 20.41
CA ALA A 170 -31.31 -7.70 21.83
C ALA A 170 -31.35 -9.10 22.47
N GLY A 171 -30.28 -9.43 23.19
CA GLY A 171 -30.26 -10.45 24.24
C GLY A 171 -29.54 -9.95 25.50
N ALA A 172 -30.20 -9.07 26.24
CA ALA A 172 -29.91 -8.66 27.63
C ALA A 172 -28.70 -7.75 27.90
N SER A 173 -29.01 -6.46 27.89
CA SER A 173 -28.50 -5.39 28.74
C SER A 173 -27.86 -5.84 30.06
N SER A 174 -26.60 -5.46 30.30
CA SER A 174 -26.09 -5.19 31.65
C SER A 174 -24.75 -4.47 31.56
N LEU A 175 -24.81 -3.15 31.70
CA LEU A 175 -23.87 -2.30 32.44
C LEU A 175 -22.38 -2.65 32.40
N GLY A 176 -21.61 -1.75 31.78
CA GLY A 176 -20.39 -1.18 32.36
C GLY A 176 -19.34 -2.17 32.89
N GLY A 177 -18.33 -2.43 32.06
CA GLY A 177 -17.06 -3.02 32.51
C GLY A 177 -16.58 -4.13 31.57
N GLU A 178 -15.92 -3.77 30.46
CA GLU A 178 -15.36 -4.79 29.56
C GLU A 178 -13.96 -4.47 29.03
N SER A 179 -13.14 -3.77 29.82
CA SER A 179 -11.68 -3.70 29.58
C SER A 179 -10.90 -4.86 30.24
N THR A 180 -11.50 -5.64 31.14
CA THR A 180 -10.82 -6.76 31.83
C THR A 180 -11.07 -8.14 31.22
N ARG A 181 -12.04 -8.27 30.30
CA ARG A 181 -12.48 -9.60 29.81
C ARG A 181 -11.70 -10.12 28.59
N SER A 182 -11.06 -9.23 27.84
CA SER A 182 -10.26 -9.61 26.66
C SER A 182 -8.89 -10.15 27.08
N GLN A 183 -8.24 -9.52 28.06
CA GLN A 183 -6.95 -9.97 28.61
C GLN A 183 -7.05 -11.34 29.30
N ASP A 184 -8.12 -11.59 30.07
CA ASP A 184 -8.33 -12.89 30.73
C ASP A 184 -8.50 -14.03 29.72
N LYS A 185 -9.10 -13.79 28.56
CA LYS A 185 -9.29 -14.82 27.53
C LYS A 185 -8.00 -15.18 26.82
N GLU A 186 -7.13 -14.20 26.57
CA GLU A 186 -5.81 -14.42 25.95
C GLU A 186 -4.87 -15.17 26.90
N ASP A 187 -4.87 -14.83 28.19
CA ASP A 187 -4.08 -15.53 29.21
C ASP A 187 -4.57 -16.98 29.42
N LEU A 188 -5.88 -17.22 29.39
CA LEU A 188 -6.46 -18.57 29.47
C LEU A 188 -6.14 -19.43 28.25
N LEU A 189 -6.15 -18.87 27.04
CA LEU A 189 -5.76 -19.59 25.83
C LEU A 189 -4.26 -19.93 25.84
N THR A 190 -3.41 -18.98 26.23
CA THR A 190 -1.96 -19.16 26.33
C THR A 190 -1.63 -20.27 27.34
N ARG A 191 -2.33 -20.29 28.47
CA ARG A 191 -2.17 -21.33 29.49
C ARG A 191 -2.68 -22.71 29.04
N ARG A 192 -3.75 -22.78 28.25
CA ARG A 192 -4.23 -24.04 27.65
C ARG A 192 -3.28 -24.58 26.59
N LEU A 193 -2.71 -23.72 25.76
CA LEU A 193 -1.73 -24.11 24.74
C LEU A 193 -0.43 -24.61 25.39
N ALA A 194 0.00 -23.99 26.49
CA ALA A 194 1.15 -24.48 27.27
C ALA A 194 0.90 -25.85 27.90
N ALA A 195 -0.34 -26.12 28.36
CA ALA A 195 -0.71 -27.41 28.94
C ALA A 195 -0.81 -28.55 27.93
N LEU A 196 -1.02 -28.25 26.64
CA LEU A 196 -1.06 -29.23 25.54
C LEU A 196 0.31 -29.51 24.90
N ARG A 197 1.35 -28.76 25.31
CA ARG A 197 2.72 -28.88 24.78
C ARG A 197 3.64 -29.74 25.65
N ASN A 198 3.13 -30.35 26.73
CA ASN A 198 3.82 -31.36 27.54
C ASN A 198 3.21 -32.74 27.32
#